data_AF-A0AAE0DVP1-F1
#
_entry.id   AF-A0AAE0DVP1-F1
#
_cell.length_a   1.000
_cell.length_b   1.000
_cell.length_c   1.000
_cell.angle_alpha   90.00
_cell.angle_beta   90.00
_cell.angle_gamma   90.00
#
_symmetry.space_group_name_H-M   'P 1'
#
loop_
_entity.id
_entity.type
_entity.pdbx_description
1 polymer ?
#
loop_
_entity_poly.entity_id
_entity_poly.type
_entity_poly.pdbx_seq_one_letter_code
_entity_poly.pdbx_strand_id
1 'polypeptide(L)'
;MGIKINRKNKFYVNQFVEMHNHPFVWQEYTHMLHSQRKIYLSQAIEVDLVKESRISLKFSYQLLGRQTGGREILLDIQNKIR
;
A
#
# COMPACT_ATOMS: atom_id res chain seq x y z
N MET A 1 -13.05 8.94 -3.48
CA MET A 1 -12.79 10.21 -2.77
C MET A 1 -12.28 11.23 -3.79
N GLY A 2 -12.93 12.36 -3.94
CA GLY A 2 -12.49 13.45 -4.83
C GLY A 2 -12.02 14.66 -4.03
N ILE A 3 -10.82 15.17 -4.32
CA ILE A 3 -10.25 16.38 -3.69
C ILE A 3 -10.14 17.48 -4.75
N LYS A 4 -10.54 18.71 -4.42
CA LYS A 4 -10.42 19.91 -5.26
C LYS A 4 -9.79 21.05 -4.48
N ILE A 5 -9.25 22.04 -5.20
CA ILE A 5 -8.72 23.29 -4.64
C ILE A 5 -9.76 24.39 -4.87
N ASN A 6 -10.06 25.18 -3.83
CA ASN A 6 -10.94 26.33 -3.95
C ASN A 6 -10.16 27.61 -4.34
N ARG A 7 -10.90 28.70 -4.60
CA ARG A 7 -10.30 30.01 -4.95
C ARG A 7 -9.43 30.63 -3.84
N LYS A 8 -9.48 30.11 -2.62
CA LYS A 8 -8.66 30.52 -1.48
C LYS A 8 -7.43 29.61 -1.29
N ASN A 9 -7.06 28.82 -2.30
CA ASN A 9 -5.99 27.81 -2.25
C ASN A 9 -6.13 26.79 -1.12
N LYS A 10 -7.36 26.47 -0.71
CA LYS A 10 -7.61 25.41 0.28
C LYS A 10 -8.14 24.16 -0.41
N PHE A 11 -7.58 23.01 -0.03
CA PHE A 11 -8.10 21.70 -0.43
C PHE A 11 -9.43 21.42 0.28
N TYR A 12 -10.38 20.83 -0.44
CA TYR A 12 -11.63 20.35 0.13
C TYR A 12 -12.07 19.05 -0.54
N VAL A 13 -12.79 18.23 0.22
CA VAL A 13 -13.41 17.00 -0.28
C VAL A 13 -14.66 17.39 -1.06
N ASN A 14 -14.70 17.06 -2.35
CA ASN A 14 -15.85 17.33 -3.22
C ASN A 14 -16.78 16.13 -3.37
N GLN A 15 -16.28 14.92 -3.09
CA GLN A 15 -17.02 13.68 -3.24
C GLN A 15 -16.54 12.68 -2.20
N PHE A 16 -17.44 12.34 -1.28
CA PHE A 16 -17.28 11.30 -0.28
C PHE A 16 -18.35 10.24 -0.50
N VAL A 17 -17.95 8.97 -0.46
CA VAL A 17 -18.86 7.83 -0.50
C VAL A 17 -18.54 7.03 0.74
N GLU A 18 -19.51 6.97 1.65
CA GLU A 18 -19.34 6.29 2.94
C GLU A 18 -19.56 4.77 2.82
N MET A 19 -20.52 4.37 1.99
CA MET A 19 -20.85 2.96 1.78
C MET A 19 -19.94 2.31 0.74
N HIS A 20 -19.23 1.27 1.15
CA HIS A 20 -18.42 0.43 0.29
C HIS A 20 -19.12 -0.90 0.02
N ASN A 21 -18.78 -1.55 -1.09
CA ASN A 21 -19.30 -2.87 -1.46
C ASN A 21 -18.56 -4.04 -0.77
N HIS A 22 -17.69 -3.75 0.20
CA HIS A 22 -16.91 -4.74 0.95
C HIS A 22 -16.64 -4.22 2.37
N PRO A 23 -16.38 -5.11 3.35
CA PRO A 23 -15.94 -4.69 4.68
C PRO A 23 -14.60 -3.96 4.62
N PHE A 24 -14.38 -3.07 5.59
CA PHE A 24 -13.07 -2.46 5.77
C PHE A 24 -12.06 -3.51 6.25
N VAL A 25 -10.82 -3.37 5.78
CA VAL A 25 -9.71 -4.19 6.28
C VAL A 25 -9.43 -3.78 7.72
N TRP A 26 -9.32 -4.76 8.61
CA TRP A 26 -9.02 -4.52 10.01
C TRP A 26 -7.62 -3.94 10.19
N GLN A 27 -7.42 -3.18 11.26
CA GLN A 27 -6.18 -2.44 11.49
C GLN A 27 -4.97 -3.38 11.60
N GLU A 28 -5.16 -4.58 12.16
CA GLU A 28 -4.14 -5.62 12.23
C GLU A 28 -3.69 -6.11 10.85
N TYR A 29 -4.48 -5.93 9.79
CA TYR A 29 -4.16 -6.33 8.41
C TYR A 29 -3.86 -5.13 7.48
N THR A 30 -3.91 -3.89 7.99
CA THR A 30 -3.52 -2.67 7.25
C THR A 30 -2.10 -2.78 6.66
N HIS A 31 -1.16 -3.39 7.38
CA HIS A 31 0.22 -3.59 6.90
C HIS A 31 0.31 -4.51 5.67
N MET A 32 -0.75 -5.28 5.39
CA MET A 32 -0.88 -6.14 4.21
C MET A 32 -1.38 -5.37 2.99
N LEU A 33 -2.06 -4.22 3.17
CA LEU A 33 -2.52 -3.40 2.06
C LEU A 33 -1.33 -2.70 1.41
N HIS A 34 -1.17 -2.88 0.10
CA HIS A 34 -0.02 -2.34 -0.64
C HIS A 34 0.12 -0.82 -0.49
N SER A 35 -1.00 -0.09 -0.41
CA SER A 35 -1.05 1.36 -0.23
C SER A 35 -0.74 1.83 1.21
N GLN A 36 -0.80 0.93 2.20
CA GLN A 36 -0.59 1.24 3.61
C GLN A 36 0.67 0.56 4.17
N ARG A 37 1.34 -0.26 3.37
CA ARG A 37 2.62 -0.86 3.66
C ARG A 37 3.66 0.24 3.90
N LYS A 38 4.20 0.28 5.12
CA LYS A 38 5.32 1.17 5.45
C LYS A 38 6.58 0.65 4.78
N ILE A 39 7.20 1.48 3.94
CA ILE A 39 8.55 1.24 3.46
C ILE A 39 9.50 1.77 4.53
N TYR A 40 10.30 0.89 5.12
CA TYR A 40 11.31 1.29 6.09
C TYR A 40 12.51 1.92 5.39
N LEU A 41 13.27 2.77 6.11
CA LEU A 41 14.45 3.41 5.55
C LEU A 41 15.46 2.40 4.98
N SER A 42 15.66 1.25 5.66
CA SER A 42 16.51 0.16 5.17
C SER A 42 16.05 -0.37 3.81
N GLN A 43 14.74 -0.53 3.61
CA GLN A 43 14.16 -1.00 2.36
C GLN A 43 14.29 0.03 1.24
N ALA A 44 14.18 1.32 1.55
CA ALA A 44 14.42 2.39 0.58
C ALA A 44 15.89 2.41 0.13
N ILE A 45 16.82 2.30 1.08
CA ILE A 45 18.26 2.21 0.80
C ILE A 45 18.57 0.98 -0.07
N GLU A 46 17.96 -0.17 0.20
CA GLU A 46 18.12 -1.37 -0.65
C GLU A 46 17.69 -1.13 -2.11
N VAL A 47 16.61 -0.38 -2.34
CA VAL A 47 16.16 -0.03 -3.71
C VAL A 47 17.17 0.88 -4.41
N ASP A 48 17.71 1.86 -3.69
CA ASP A 48 18.73 2.77 -4.23
C ASP A 48 20.02 2.03 -4.57
N LEU A 49 20.48 1.12 -3.69
CA LEU A 49 21.64 0.26 -3.94
C LEU A 49 21.43 -0.67 -5.14
N VAL A 50 20.24 -1.25 -5.30
CA VAL A 50 19.88 -2.08 -6.46
C VAL A 50 19.95 -1.27 -7.76
N LYS A 51 19.47 -0.02 -7.73
CA LYS A 51 19.49 0.90 -8.87
C LYS A 51 20.93 1.23 -9.28
N GLU A 52 21.80 1.51 -8.31
CA GLU A 52 23.24 1.76 -8.54
C GLU A 52 23.96 0.50 -9.07
N SER A 53 23.58 -0.66 -8.55
CA SER A 53 24.15 -1.96 -8.93
C SER A 53 23.66 -2.49 -10.29
N ARG A 54 22.81 -1.73 -11.01
CA ARG A 54 22.15 -2.12 -12.27
C ARG A 54 21.35 -3.43 -12.18
N ILE A 55 20.95 -3.81 -10.97
CA ILE A 55 20.07 -4.94 -10.73
C ILE A 55 18.66 -4.51 -11.12
N SER A 56 17.90 -5.40 -11.75
CA SER A 56 16.55 -5.07 -12.19
C SER A 56 15.66 -4.74 -10.99
N LEU A 57 15.15 -3.51 -10.97
CA LEU A 57 14.23 -3.01 -9.94
C LEU A 57 13.01 -3.93 -9.78
N LYS A 58 12.58 -4.60 -10.85
CA LYS A 58 11.47 -5.57 -10.83
C LYS A 58 11.69 -6.68 -9.79
N PHE A 59 12.91 -7.20 -9.67
CA PHE A 59 13.21 -8.25 -8.70
C PHE A 59 13.26 -7.71 -7.27
N SER A 60 13.81 -6.50 -7.06
CA SER A 60 13.82 -5.85 -5.74
C SER A 60 12.42 -5.58 -5.21
N TYR A 61 11.52 -5.01 -6.03
CA TYR A 61 10.13 -4.80 -5.63
C TYR A 61 9.40 -6.11 -5.35
N GLN A 62 9.69 -7.18 -6.10
CA GLN A 62 9.12 -8.50 -5.82
C GLN A 62 9.61 -9.06 -4.48
N LEU A 63 10.90 -8.90 -4.16
CA LEU A 63 11.49 -9.35 -2.90
C LEU A 63 10.94 -8.56 -1.71
N LEU A 64 10.98 -7.23 -1.79
CA LEU A 64 10.39 -6.34 -0.78
C LEU A 64 8.93 -6.66 -0.55
N GLY A 65 8.19 -6.93 -1.65
CA GLY A 65 6.80 -7.33 -1.59
C GLY A 65 6.56 -8.61 -0.78
N ARG A 66 7.50 -9.56 -0.80
CA ARG A 66 7.46 -10.79 0.01
C ARG A 66 7.86 -10.55 1.46
N GLN A 67 8.94 -9.80 1.71
CA GLN A 67 9.40 -9.48 3.06
C GLN A 67 8.37 -8.68 3.88
N THR A 68 7.54 -7.90 3.19
CA THR A 68 6.46 -7.09 3.78
C THR A 68 5.09 -7.79 3.71
N GLY A 69 5.08 -9.13 3.69
CA GLY A 69 3.88 -9.96 3.88
C GLY A 69 3.07 -10.29 2.62
N GLY A 70 3.54 -10.00 1.40
CA GLY A 70 2.72 -10.01 0.18
C GLY A 70 2.10 -11.34 -0.30
N ARG A 71 2.37 -12.49 0.33
CA ARG A 71 1.85 -13.81 -0.09
C ARG A 71 0.90 -14.48 0.91
N GLU A 72 0.99 -14.15 2.19
CA GLU A 72 0.12 -14.71 3.24
C GLU A 72 -1.31 -14.13 3.18
N ILE A 73 -1.47 -13.03 2.44
CA ILE A 73 -2.65 -12.17 2.34
C ILE A 73 -3.87 -12.86 1.69
N LEU A 74 -3.66 -13.68 0.65
CA LEU A 74 -4.80 -14.21 -0.13
C LEU A 74 -5.55 -15.32 0.61
N LEU A 75 -4.86 -16.12 1.41
CA LEU A 75 -5.48 -17.24 2.13
C LEU A 75 -6.16 -16.76 3.41
N ASP A 76 -5.53 -15.89 4.20
CA ASP A 76 -6.08 -15.48 5.50
C ASP A 76 -7.27 -14.52 5.40
N ILE A 77 -7.29 -13.62 4.42
CA ILE A 77 -8.44 -12.72 4.23
C ILE A 77 -9.65 -13.49 3.67
N GLN A 78 -9.44 -14.47 2.79
CA GLN A 78 -10.54 -15.28 2.25
C GLN A 78 -11.11 -16.26 3.28
N ASN A 79 -10.28 -16.84 4.14
CA ASN A 79 -10.72 -17.84 5.13
C ASN A 79 -11.54 -17.25 6.29
N LYS A 80 -11.47 -15.94 6.55
CA LYS A 80 -12.23 -15.25 7.62
C LYS A 80 -13.53 -14.57 7.14
N ILE A 81 -13.81 -14.63 5.82
CA ILE A 81 -15.08 -14.19 5.23
C ILE A 81 -16.12 -15.34 5.24
N ARG A 82 -15.74 -16.55 5.69
CA ARG A 82 -16.62 -17.71 5.82
C ARG A 82 -17.17 -17.87 7.24
#